data_AF-A0A414G9V5-F1
#
_entry.id   AF-A0A414G9V5-F1
#
_cell.length_a   1.000
_cell.length_b   1.000
_cell.length_c   1.000
_cell.angle_alpha   90.00
_cell.angle_beta   90.00
_cell.angle_gamma   90.00
#
_symmetry.space_group_name_H-M   'P 1'
#
loop_
_entity.id
_entity.type
_entity.pdbx_description
1 polymer ?
#
loop_
_entity_poly.entity_id
_entity_poly.type
_entity_poly.pdbx_seq_one_letter_code
_entity_poly.pdbx_strand_id
1 'polypeptide(L)'
;MKRLVNRLSGACLYVLLALIVGMSSCEDDANDWTVNKNYDALFRPLTFDKSATDATSVTLRYSQIVNAKVYIFEFYTDSLEFNAENYVRTDTILKDTLTVFSESNTPMRVEYRTLFQEFNGSTQYSVRMKGEDAQGKASTYVSVAFKTPDEQLFTGVEVTANSATLIWEETNRVTHLTLAQMVDTKYGEEKQIDLTSEDIAACSKTLSELENGATYRVRIYNNDALRGSYVFKTLGLGGSEILFVEATETGVIDLSTLLSNFVKEKECSNVTVQLTPGAVYKVSELKIPGLDNILFTSTEANENNRPQLIVTNKISLASPIQSLSFEFVCLNGNGEASYMTDWKNSSYAQSISFTGCAIQNIKRTLVRISDGSGVFMTDITIDNCVISEVGTDGYGMINFGKNIDQLEKVSITNSTLINIGDQLMDVKGGIGDVILENCTFYNSMDAKKELPKVFRFDNAASTPPSPKSATMRNLIFSGPNKGKKMNSGNGAYDILNFSDNCYITSDLQEGNNRFEEITRIKQSSDDLFVDPLNGDFHIKPGAGFAGTGNAGDPRWY
;
A
#
# COMPACT_ATOMS: atom_id res chain seq x y z
N MET A 1 -50.98 -42.81 -93.39
CA MET A 1 -50.70 -41.71 -92.43
C MET A 1 -51.71 -41.63 -91.26
N LYS A 2 -52.08 -42.74 -90.59
CA LYS A 2 -52.74 -42.73 -89.27
C LYS A 2 -52.35 -43.91 -88.35
N ARG A 3 -51.32 -44.70 -88.73
CA ARG A 3 -50.80 -45.85 -87.96
C ARG A 3 -49.45 -45.60 -87.26
N LEU A 4 -48.83 -44.44 -87.48
CA LEU A 4 -47.54 -44.11 -86.84
C LEU A 4 -47.67 -43.23 -85.58
N VAL A 5 -48.80 -42.56 -85.36
CA VAL A 5 -48.95 -41.59 -84.25
C VAL A 5 -49.50 -42.25 -82.96
N ASN A 6 -50.18 -43.40 -83.04
CA ASN A 6 -50.73 -44.08 -81.85
C ASN A 6 -49.79 -45.12 -81.21
N ARG A 7 -48.57 -45.33 -81.73
CA ARG A 7 -47.59 -46.24 -81.11
C ARG A 7 -46.47 -45.53 -80.34
N LEU A 8 -46.33 -44.21 -80.52
CA LEU A 8 -45.34 -43.40 -79.81
C LEU A 8 -45.88 -42.75 -78.52
N SER A 9 -47.20 -42.63 -78.34
CA SER A 9 -47.79 -42.12 -77.10
C SER A 9 -47.97 -43.19 -76.00
N GLY A 10 -48.04 -44.47 -76.36
CA GLY A 10 -48.16 -45.56 -75.40
C GLY A 10 -46.84 -46.00 -74.78
N ALA A 11 -45.76 -46.06 -75.58
CA ALA A 11 -44.46 -46.54 -75.10
C ALA A 11 -43.77 -45.54 -74.15
N CYS A 12 -43.96 -44.23 -74.35
CA CYS A 12 -43.45 -43.22 -73.42
C CYS A 12 -44.23 -43.18 -72.10
N LEU A 13 -45.51 -43.57 -72.06
CA LEU A 13 -46.31 -43.56 -70.83
C LEU A 13 -46.00 -44.78 -69.93
N TYR A 14 -45.71 -45.95 -70.50
CA TYR A 14 -45.30 -47.13 -69.74
C TYR A 14 -43.85 -47.07 -69.24
N VAL A 15 -42.95 -46.40 -69.95
CA VAL A 15 -41.58 -46.15 -69.46
C VAL A 15 -41.55 -45.08 -68.37
N LEU A 16 -42.44 -44.08 -68.41
CA LEU A 16 -42.58 -43.10 -67.32
C LEU A 16 -43.24 -43.69 -66.07
N LEU A 17 -44.22 -44.61 -66.20
CA LEU A 17 -44.81 -45.30 -65.05
C LEU A 17 -43.88 -46.35 -64.43
N ALA A 18 -43.01 -47.00 -65.23
CA ALA A 18 -42.01 -47.95 -64.72
C ALA A 18 -40.86 -47.26 -63.96
N LEU A 19 -40.62 -45.96 -64.18
CA LEU A 19 -39.62 -45.16 -63.48
C LEU A 19 -40.13 -44.56 -62.15
N ILE A 20 -41.43 -44.62 -61.86
CA ILE A 20 -42.02 -44.09 -60.61
C ILE A 20 -42.14 -45.17 -59.51
N VAL A 21 -42.07 -46.46 -59.86
CA VAL A 21 -42.13 -47.57 -58.88
C VAL A 21 -40.72 -47.99 -58.38
N GLY A 22 -39.65 -47.36 -58.89
CA GLY A 22 -38.25 -47.69 -58.57
C GLY A 22 -37.53 -46.72 -57.63
N MET A 23 -38.21 -45.71 -57.08
CA MET A 23 -37.63 -44.80 -56.08
C MET A 23 -38.20 -45.08 -54.69
N SER A 24 -37.94 -46.28 -54.16
CA SER A 24 -37.76 -46.45 -52.72
C SER A 24 -36.38 -45.87 -52.38
N SER A 25 -36.29 -44.54 -52.29
CA SER A 25 -35.10 -43.91 -51.72
C SER A 25 -35.09 -44.16 -50.21
N CYS A 26 -34.05 -44.85 -49.75
CA CYS A 26 -33.67 -45.10 -48.36
C CYS A 26 -34.78 -45.64 -47.45
N GLU A 27 -34.74 -46.94 -47.19
CA GLU A 27 -35.17 -47.47 -45.90
C GLU A 27 -34.58 -46.59 -44.78
N ASP A 28 -35.42 -46.19 -43.82
CA ASP A 28 -35.09 -45.32 -42.68
C ASP A 28 -34.07 -45.92 -41.70
N ASP A 29 -33.53 -47.11 -41.98
CA ASP A 29 -32.54 -47.79 -41.15
C ASP A 29 -31.15 -47.81 -41.82
N ALA A 30 -30.61 -46.63 -42.12
CA ALA A 30 -29.22 -46.50 -42.58
C ALA A 30 -28.17 -46.87 -41.49
N ASN A 31 -28.62 -47.28 -40.30
CA ASN A 31 -27.78 -47.64 -39.15
C ASN A 31 -28.39 -48.82 -38.36
N ASP A 32 -28.54 -50.00 -38.97
CA ASP A 32 -28.90 -51.25 -38.28
C ASP A 32 -27.69 -51.92 -37.58
N TRP A 33 -26.89 -51.10 -36.89
CA TRP A 33 -25.89 -51.59 -35.94
C TRP A 33 -26.44 -51.41 -34.53
N THR A 34 -26.20 -52.39 -33.67
CA THR A 34 -26.63 -52.34 -32.27
C THR A 34 -26.00 -51.12 -31.59
N VAL A 35 -26.79 -50.06 -31.43
CA VAL A 35 -26.40 -48.89 -30.65
C VAL A 35 -26.33 -49.32 -29.20
N ASN A 36 -25.12 -49.42 -28.66
CA ASN A 36 -24.93 -49.72 -27.26
C ASN A 36 -25.45 -48.55 -26.43
N LYS A 37 -26.62 -48.74 -25.80
CA LYS A 37 -27.31 -47.75 -24.96
C LYS A 37 -26.44 -47.24 -23.80
N ASN A 38 -25.37 -47.93 -23.44
CA ASN A 38 -24.41 -47.46 -22.43
C ASN A 38 -23.61 -46.22 -22.89
N TYR A 39 -23.62 -45.90 -24.18
CA TYR A 39 -23.01 -44.68 -24.72
C TYR A 39 -24.05 -43.61 -25.08
N ASP A 40 -25.30 -43.79 -24.66
CA ASP A 40 -26.36 -42.81 -24.88
C ASP A 40 -26.22 -41.63 -23.89
N ALA A 41 -25.35 -40.68 -24.22
CA ALA A 41 -25.03 -39.51 -23.40
C ALA A 41 -25.14 -38.19 -24.20
N LEU A 42 -25.23 -37.05 -23.51
CA LEU A 42 -25.08 -35.75 -24.17
C LEU A 42 -23.62 -35.52 -24.58
N PHE A 43 -23.39 -34.72 -25.62
CA PHE A 43 -22.03 -34.31 -25.98
C PHE A 43 -21.42 -33.46 -24.88
N ARG A 44 -20.14 -33.71 -24.56
CA ARG A 44 -19.36 -32.82 -23.68
C ARG A 44 -19.18 -31.43 -24.32
N PRO A 45 -19.00 -30.36 -23.52
CA PRO A 45 -18.76 -29.04 -24.06
C PRO A 45 -17.41 -29.00 -24.81
N LEU A 46 -17.30 -28.13 -25.84
CA LEU A 46 -16.05 -27.95 -26.60
C LEU A 46 -14.98 -27.22 -25.80
N THR A 47 -15.38 -26.30 -24.94
CA THR A 47 -14.50 -25.54 -24.06
C THR A 47 -14.99 -25.66 -22.62
N PHE A 48 -14.04 -25.80 -21.70
CA PHE A 48 -14.24 -25.60 -20.26
C PHE A 48 -12.91 -25.19 -19.65
N ASP A 49 -12.84 -23.99 -19.11
CA ASP A 49 -11.61 -23.43 -18.56
C ASP A 49 -11.92 -22.26 -17.61
N LYS A 50 -10.93 -21.82 -16.83
CA LYS A 50 -11.01 -20.57 -16.08
C LYS A 50 -10.76 -19.38 -17.01
N SER A 51 -11.45 -18.28 -16.76
CA SER A 51 -11.25 -17.01 -17.46
C SER A 51 -10.67 -15.92 -16.56
N ALA A 52 -11.02 -15.92 -15.29
CA ALA A 52 -10.46 -15.06 -14.25
C ALA A 52 -10.52 -15.78 -12.90
N THR A 53 -9.61 -15.45 -11.99
CA THR A 53 -9.57 -15.96 -10.62
C THR A 53 -9.18 -14.83 -9.67
N ASP A 54 -10.00 -14.61 -8.66
CA ASP A 54 -9.76 -13.69 -7.55
C ASP A 54 -9.59 -14.50 -6.26
N ALA A 55 -9.29 -13.83 -5.14
CA ALA A 55 -9.01 -14.50 -3.87
C ALA A 55 -10.15 -15.41 -3.38
N THR A 56 -11.41 -15.06 -3.66
CA THR A 56 -12.60 -15.81 -3.21
C THR A 56 -13.56 -16.17 -4.34
N SER A 57 -13.18 -15.95 -5.60
CA SER A 57 -14.02 -16.21 -6.76
C SER A 57 -13.28 -16.75 -7.97
N VAL A 58 -13.99 -17.48 -8.83
CA VAL A 58 -13.52 -17.90 -10.15
C VAL A 58 -14.61 -17.64 -11.19
N THR A 59 -14.22 -17.11 -12.34
CA THR A 59 -15.10 -17.05 -13.50
C THR A 59 -14.75 -18.18 -14.45
N LEU A 60 -15.65 -19.14 -14.63
CA LEU A 60 -15.49 -20.25 -15.57
C LEU A 60 -16.11 -19.89 -16.92
N ARG A 61 -15.40 -20.23 -18.00
CA ARG A 61 -15.90 -20.14 -19.38
C ARG A 61 -16.17 -21.54 -19.91
N TYR A 62 -17.31 -21.73 -20.56
CA TYR A 62 -17.67 -23.02 -21.14
C TYR A 62 -18.59 -22.89 -22.35
N SER A 63 -18.45 -23.85 -23.26
CA SER A 63 -19.33 -23.95 -24.42
C SER A 63 -20.68 -24.55 -24.05
N GLN A 64 -21.73 -24.15 -24.76
CA GLN A 64 -23.05 -24.75 -24.62
C GLN A 64 -23.03 -26.26 -24.91
N ILE A 65 -23.68 -27.02 -24.03
CA ILE A 65 -24.01 -28.43 -24.25
C ILE A 65 -25.37 -28.49 -24.96
N VAL A 66 -25.40 -29.15 -26.12
CA VAL A 66 -26.64 -29.29 -26.92
C VAL A 66 -27.64 -30.14 -26.12
N ASN A 67 -28.90 -29.71 -26.09
CA ASN A 67 -30.01 -30.31 -25.34
C ASN A 67 -29.93 -30.27 -23.81
N ALA A 68 -28.82 -29.81 -23.21
CA ALA A 68 -28.77 -29.59 -21.77
C ALA A 68 -29.81 -28.54 -21.32
N LYS A 69 -30.44 -28.80 -20.18
CA LYS A 69 -31.37 -27.93 -19.46
C LYS A 69 -30.78 -27.44 -18.15
N VAL A 70 -29.86 -28.20 -17.56
CA VAL A 70 -29.09 -27.80 -16.38
C VAL A 70 -27.61 -28.06 -16.60
N TYR A 71 -26.79 -27.26 -15.92
CA TYR A 71 -25.35 -27.46 -15.78
C TYR A 71 -25.05 -27.70 -14.30
N ILE A 72 -24.29 -28.74 -14.01
CA ILE A 72 -23.92 -29.15 -12.65
C ILE A 72 -22.41 -29.01 -12.54
N PHE A 73 -21.96 -28.23 -11.56
CA PHE A 73 -20.56 -27.96 -11.25
C PHE A 73 -20.24 -28.53 -9.88
N GLU A 74 -19.24 -29.38 -9.78
CA GLU A 74 -18.80 -29.96 -8.51
C GLU A 74 -17.39 -29.48 -8.21
N PHE A 75 -17.23 -28.80 -7.07
CA PHE A 75 -15.99 -28.19 -6.62
C PHE A 75 -15.33 -29.04 -5.54
N TYR A 76 -14.01 -29.15 -5.63
CA TYR A 76 -13.17 -29.93 -4.73
C TYR A 76 -11.90 -29.16 -4.37
N THR A 77 -11.37 -29.31 -3.16
CA THR A 77 -10.04 -28.82 -2.76
C THR A 77 -8.95 -29.84 -3.11
N ASP A 78 -8.76 -30.11 -4.40
CA ASP A 78 -7.75 -31.06 -4.89
C ASP A 78 -7.18 -30.66 -6.26
N SER A 79 -6.36 -31.53 -6.85
CA SER A 79 -5.74 -31.36 -8.17
C SER A 79 -6.26 -32.38 -9.20
N LEU A 80 -7.56 -32.29 -9.52
CA LEU A 80 -8.29 -33.10 -10.51
C LEU A 80 -8.50 -34.55 -10.08
N GLU A 81 -8.48 -34.82 -8.78
CA GLU A 81 -8.66 -36.16 -8.22
C GLU A 81 -10.14 -36.47 -7.96
N PHE A 82 -10.90 -35.45 -7.54
CA PHE A 82 -12.32 -35.52 -7.22
C PHE A 82 -12.63 -36.52 -6.09
N ASN A 83 -11.75 -36.56 -5.08
CA ASN A 83 -11.93 -37.42 -3.91
C ASN A 83 -13.05 -36.88 -3.02
N ALA A 84 -13.89 -37.77 -2.48
CA ALA A 84 -15.04 -37.37 -1.67
C ALA A 84 -14.68 -36.56 -0.40
N GLU A 85 -13.50 -36.80 0.17
CA GLU A 85 -12.97 -36.06 1.32
C GLU A 85 -12.63 -34.60 1.03
N ASN A 86 -12.36 -34.25 -0.24
CA ASN A 86 -12.06 -32.90 -0.68
C ASN A 86 -13.28 -32.19 -1.27
N TYR A 87 -14.47 -32.79 -1.20
CA TYR A 87 -15.69 -32.21 -1.73
C TYR A 87 -16.02 -30.89 -1.02
N VAL A 88 -16.23 -29.82 -1.80
CA VAL A 88 -16.57 -28.49 -1.30
C VAL A 88 -18.07 -28.26 -1.42
N ARG A 89 -18.57 -28.26 -2.66
CA ARG A 89 -19.99 -28.03 -2.97
C ARG A 89 -20.35 -28.40 -4.41
N THR A 90 -21.65 -28.41 -4.67
CA THR A 90 -22.22 -28.57 -6.01
C THR A 90 -23.12 -27.39 -6.32
N ASP A 91 -22.86 -26.73 -7.44
CA ASP A 91 -23.68 -25.62 -7.95
C ASP A 91 -24.43 -26.09 -9.19
N THR A 92 -25.76 -25.93 -9.20
CA THR A 92 -26.61 -26.30 -10.34
C THR A 92 -27.24 -25.05 -10.95
N ILE A 93 -27.07 -24.88 -12.25
CA ILE A 93 -27.54 -23.69 -12.98
C ILE A 93 -28.46 -24.12 -14.12
N LEU A 94 -29.65 -23.52 -14.18
CA LEU A 94 -30.58 -23.73 -15.28
C LEU A 94 -30.09 -23.03 -16.54
N LYS A 95 -30.19 -23.68 -17.69
CA LYS A 95 -29.73 -23.12 -18.97
C LYS A 95 -30.43 -21.80 -19.30
N ASP A 96 -31.70 -21.66 -18.96
CA ASP A 96 -32.51 -20.47 -19.27
C ASP A 96 -32.17 -19.25 -18.40
N THR A 97 -31.40 -19.43 -17.31
CA THR A 97 -30.87 -18.32 -16.51
C THR A 97 -29.48 -17.86 -16.99
N LEU A 98 -28.84 -18.61 -17.89
CA LEU A 98 -27.53 -18.25 -18.42
C LEU A 98 -27.64 -17.14 -19.46
N THR A 99 -26.77 -16.13 -19.32
CA THR A 99 -26.58 -15.10 -20.34
C THR A 99 -25.46 -15.53 -21.29
N VAL A 100 -25.72 -15.46 -22.60
CA VAL A 100 -24.72 -15.76 -23.63
C VAL A 100 -23.62 -14.70 -23.58
N PHE A 101 -22.37 -15.14 -23.42
CA PHE A 101 -21.20 -14.27 -23.49
C PHE A 101 -20.74 -14.06 -24.94
N SER A 102 -20.75 -15.12 -25.75
CA SER A 102 -20.40 -15.07 -27.17
C SER A 102 -21.37 -15.91 -28.00
N GLU A 103 -22.04 -15.26 -28.96
CA GLU A 103 -23.02 -15.86 -29.86
C GLU A 103 -22.34 -16.65 -30.99
N SER A 104 -23.02 -17.68 -31.50
CA SER A 104 -22.57 -18.46 -32.65
C SER A 104 -23.72 -19.23 -33.30
N ASN A 105 -23.74 -19.25 -34.64
CA ASN A 105 -24.69 -20.06 -35.42
C ASN A 105 -24.47 -21.58 -35.25
N THR A 106 -23.31 -22.00 -34.73
CA THR A 106 -23.07 -23.37 -34.29
C THR A 106 -23.32 -23.46 -32.79
N PRO A 107 -24.35 -24.18 -32.32
CA PRO A 107 -24.74 -24.20 -30.89
C PRO A 107 -23.60 -24.58 -29.95
N MET A 108 -22.74 -25.52 -30.34
CA MET A 108 -21.60 -25.97 -29.52
C MET A 108 -20.48 -24.93 -29.37
N ARG A 109 -20.55 -23.80 -30.08
CA ARG A 109 -19.59 -22.69 -29.99
C ARG A 109 -20.17 -21.45 -29.28
N VAL A 110 -21.42 -21.52 -28.82
CA VAL A 110 -22.00 -20.51 -27.94
C VAL A 110 -21.28 -20.59 -26.59
N GLU A 111 -20.72 -19.48 -26.11
CA GLU A 111 -19.96 -19.43 -24.85
C GLU A 111 -20.80 -18.82 -23.73
N TYR A 112 -20.76 -19.44 -22.55
CA TYR A 112 -21.22 -18.87 -21.29
C TYR A 112 -20.02 -18.54 -20.41
N ARG A 113 -20.21 -17.54 -19.54
CA ARG A 113 -19.31 -17.25 -18.43
C ARG A 113 -20.10 -17.16 -17.14
N THR A 114 -19.60 -17.82 -16.10
CA THR A 114 -20.26 -17.86 -14.80
C THR A 114 -19.25 -17.57 -13.71
N LEU A 115 -19.59 -16.59 -12.87
CA LEU A 115 -18.86 -16.28 -11.65
C LEU A 115 -19.33 -17.21 -10.54
N PHE A 116 -18.40 -17.91 -9.92
CA PHE A 116 -18.60 -18.66 -8.69
C PHE A 116 -17.82 -17.96 -7.59
N GLN A 117 -18.46 -17.75 -6.44
CA GLN A 117 -17.87 -17.03 -5.31
C GLN A 117 -17.66 -17.96 -4.12
N GLU A 118 -17.39 -17.41 -2.94
CA GLU A 118 -17.36 -18.16 -1.68
C GLU A 118 -16.22 -19.19 -1.55
N PHE A 119 -15.15 -19.06 -2.33
CA PHE A 119 -13.93 -19.85 -2.15
C PHE A 119 -13.06 -19.29 -1.03
N ASN A 120 -12.11 -20.10 -0.55
CA ASN A 120 -11.07 -19.68 0.37
C ASN A 120 -9.85 -19.20 -0.43
N GLY A 121 -9.13 -18.20 0.08
CA GLY A 121 -7.86 -17.75 -0.49
C GLY A 121 -6.76 -18.82 -0.42
N SER A 122 -5.72 -18.63 -1.22
CA SER A 122 -4.51 -19.48 -1.32
C SER A 122 -4.78 -20.99 -1.51
N THR A 123 -5.97 -21.36 -1.98
CA THR A 123 -6.46 -22.74 -1.97
C THR A 123 -6.48 -23.31 -3.38
N GLN A 124 -5.98 -24.54 -3.51
CA GLN A 124 -6.04 -25.30 -4.75
C GLN A 124 -7.44 -25.91 -4.89
N TYR A 125 -8.12 -25.60 -5.99
CA TYR A 125 -9.42 -26.14 -6.34
C TYR A 125 -9.38 -26.89 -7.66
N SER A 126 -10.30 -27.83 -7.76
CA SER A 126 -10.67 -28.49 -9.00
C SER A 126 -12.17 -28.44 -9.14
N VAL A 127 -12.63 -28.19 -10.36
CA VAL A 127 -14.04 -28.22 -10.70
C VAL A 127 -14.25 -29.16 -11.86
N ARG A 128 -15.30 -29.96 -11.78
CA ARG A 128 -15.81 -30.73 -12.90
C ARG A 128 -17.23 -30.32 -13.22
N MET A 129 -17.58 -30.25 -14.50
CA MET A 129 -18.92 -29.90 -14.94
C MET A 129 -19.50 -30.92 -15.91
N LYS A 130 -20.82 -31.09 -15.84
CA LYS A 130 -21.63 -31.81 -16.82
C LYS A 130 -22.92 -31.06 -17.10
N GLY A 131 -23.56 -31.36 -18.23
CA GLY A 131 -24.92 -30.90 -18.53
C GLY A 131 -25.90 -32.06 -18.48
N GLU A 132 -27.14 -31.81 -18.06
CA GLU A 132 -28.23 -32.80 -18.10
C GLU A 132 -29.45 -32.24 -18.83
N ASP A 133 -30.15 -33.08 -19.58
CA ASP A 133 -31.42 -32.73 -20.22
C ASP A 133 -32.62 -32.87 -19.27
N ALA A 134 -33.83 -32.63 -19.77
CA ALA A 134 -35.06 -32.69 -18.97
C ALA A 134 -35.41 -34.11 -18.48
N GLN A 135 -34.76 -35.15 -19.03
CA GLN A 135 -35.00 -36.56 -18.72
C GLN A 135 -33.87 -37.14 -17.84
N GLY A 136 -32.89 -36.32 -17.43
CA GLY A 136 -31.75 -36.74 -16.60
C GLY A 136 -30.62 -37.40 -17.39
N LYS A 137 -30.62 -37.33 -18.72
CA LYS A 137 -29.50 -37.80 -19.54
C LYS A 137 -28.36 -36.80 -19.46
N ALA A 138 -27.19 -37.25 -19.01
CA ALA A 138 -26.04 -36.42 -18.73
C ALA A 138 -24.97 -36.46 -19.84
N SER A 139 -24.16 -35.40 -19.93
CA SER A 139 -22.85 -35.46 -20.60
C SER A 139 -21.82 -36.12 -19.69
N THR A 140 -20.69 -36.55 -20.26
CA THR A 140 -19.51 -36.86 -19.44
C THR A 140 -18.97 -35.59 -18.79
N TYR A 141 -18.30 -35.73 -17.64
CA TYR A 141 -17.64 -34.61 -16.97
C TYR A 141 -16.46 -34.10 -17.80
N VAL A 142 -16.28 -32.78 -17.77
CA VAL A 142 -15.03 -32.10 -18.12
C VAL A 142 -14.53 -31.35 -16.90
N SER A 143 -13.22 -31.17 -16.78
CA SER A 143 -12.61 -30.63 -15.56
C SER A 143 -11.55 -29.55 -15.82
N VAL A 144 -11.38 -28.66 -14.84
CA VAL A 144 -10.29 -27.69 -14.79
C VAL A 144 -9.86 -27.47 -13.34
N ALA A 145 -8.58 -27.21 -13.14
CA ALA A 145 -8.00 -26.85 -11.84
C ALA A 145 -7.60 -25.37 -11.82
N PHE A 146 -7.74 -24.75 -10.65
CA PHE A 146 -7.38 -23.37 -10.40
C PHE A 146 -6.92 -23.18 -8.96
N LYS A 147 -6.06 -22.19 -8.72
CA LYS A 147 -5.64 -21.81 -7.38
C LYS A 147 -6.09 -20.38 -7.13
N THR A 148 -6.79 -20.16 -6.02
CA THR A 148 -7.12 -18.80 -5.59
C THR A 148 -5.87 -18.10 -5.05
N PRO A 149 -5.67 -16.81 -5.37
CA PRO A 149 -4.66 -15.98 -4.72
C PRO A 149 -4.88 -15.83 -3.21
N ASP A 150 -3.89 -15.26 -2.51
CA ASP A 150 -4.04 -14.89 -1.09
C ASP A 150 -5.16 -13.85 -0.93
N GLU A 151 -5.89 -13.97 0.18
CA GLU A 151 -6.94 -13.03 0.55
C GLU A 151 -6.44 -12.05 1.63
N GLN A 152 -6.88 -10.80 1.55
CA GLN A 152 -6.66 -9.79 2.57
C GLN A 152 -8.00 -9.14 2.94
N LEU A 153 -8.57 -9.57 4.06
CA LEU A 153 -9.83 -9.02 4.56
C LEU A 153 -9.64 -7.75 5.40
N PHE A 154 -8.47 -7.56 6.02
CA PHE A 154 -8.21 -6.34 6.80
C PHE A 154 -8.11 -5.13 5.88
N THR A 155 -8.87 -4.09 6.21
CA THR A 155 -8.88 -2.81 5.50
C THR A 155 -8.09 -1.74 6.26
N GLY A 156 -7.85 -1.94 7.56
CA GLY A 156 -7.04 -1.03 8.35
C GLY A 156 -6.82 -1.48 9.79
N VAL A 157 -5.95 -0.74 10.48
CA VAL A 157 -5.73 -0.86 11.92
C VAL A 157 -5.49 0.52 12.52
N GLU A 158 -6.12 0.79 13.65
CA GLU A 158 -5.86 1.96 14.47
C GLU A 158 -5.11 1.52 15.72
N VAL A 159 -3.93 2.11 15.97
CA VAL A 159 -3.06 1.70 17.07
C VAL A 159 -2.95 2.77 18.15
N THR A 160 -2.86 2.31 19.39
CA THR A 160 -2.42 3.08 20.55
C THR A 160 -1.13 2.47 21.09
N ALA A 161 -0.64 2.93 22.24
CA ALA A 161 0.50 2.30 22.89
C ALA A 161 0.18 0.91 23.49
N ASN A 162 -1.08 0.58 23.74
CA ASN A 162 -1.43 -0.68 24.42
C ASN A 162 -2.66 -1.37 23.84
N SER A 163 -3.15 -0.91 22.69
CA SER A 163 -4.27 -1.50 21.99
C SER A 163 -4.16 -1.33 20.49
N ALA A 164 -4.91 -2.15 19.75
CA ALA A 164 -5.10 -2.02 18.32
C ALA A 164 -6.55 -2.35 17.96
N THR A 165 -7.22 -1.46 17.23
CA THR A 165 -8.55 -1.71 16.66
C THR A 165 -8.39 -2.11 15.21
N LEU A 166 -8.73 -3.36 14.93
CA LEU A 166 -8.68 -3.96 13.61
C LEU A 166 -9.99 -3.72 12.88
N ILE A 167 -9.92 -3.42 11.59
CA ILE A 167 -11.08 -3.16 10.74
C ILE A 167 -10.98 -4.05 9.50
N TRP A 168 -12.09 -4.66 9.10
CA TRP A 168 -12.13 -5.57 7.95
C TRP A 168 -13.40 -5.38 7.10
N GLU A 169 -13.42 -5.95 5.89
CA GLU A 169 -14.59 -5.87 5.00
C GLU A 169 -15.82 -6.62 5.54
N GLU A 170 -17.02 -6.10 5.29
CA GLU A 170 -18.26 -6.71 5.77
C GLU A 170 -18.43 -8.15 5.29
N THR A 171 -18.45 -9.09 6.23
CA THR A 171 -18.68 -10.50 5.96
C THR A 171 -19.08 -11.26 7.22
N ASN A 172 -19.92 -12.28 7.06
CA ASN A 172 -20.25 -13.23 8.12
C ASN A 172 -19.34 -14.48 8.12
N ARG A 173 -18.39 -14.55 7.18
CA ARG A 173 -17.46 -15.69 7.03
C ARG A 173 -16.20 -15.47 7.87
N VAL A 174 -16.34 -15.14 9.13
CA VAL A 174 -15.21 -14.96 10.06
C VAL A 174 -15.58 -15.57 11.40
N THR A 175 -14.63 -16.22 12.06
CA THR A 175 -14.87 -16.92 13.33
C THR A 175 -13.90 -16.51 14.42
N HIS A 176 -12.63 -16.32 14.10
CA HIS A 176 -11.62 -15.94 15.09
C HIS A 176 -10.44 -15.19 14.47
N LEU A 177 -9.65 -14.59 15.35
CA LEU A 177 -8.35 -14.03 15.06
C LEU A 177 -7.26 -14.89 15.70
N THR A 178 -6.05 -14.86 15.13
CA THR A 178 -4.84 -15.22 15.86
C THR A 178 -3.90 -14.03 15.97
N LEU A 179 -3.31 -13.83 17.14
CA LEU A 179 -2.36 -12.76 17.43
C LEU A 179 -1.03 -13.37 17.87
N ALA A 180 0.06 -12.95 17.23
CA ALA A 180 1.41 -13.27 17.67
C ALA A 180 2.27 -12.00 17.74
N GLN A 181 2.95 -11.84 18.87
CA GLN A 181 3.97 -10.80 19.03
C GLN A 181 5.27 -11.23 18.36
N MET A 182 5.95 -10.29 17.71
CA MET A 182 7.31 -10.49 17.24
C MET A 182 8.28 -10.28 18.41
N VAL A 183 9.12 -11.27 18.65
CA VAL A 183 10.22 -11.22 19.62
C VAL A 183 11.51 -11.48 18.85
N ASP A 184 12.46 -10.56 18.97
CA ASP A 184 13.68 -10.48 18.16
C ASP A 184 13.41 -10.44 16.65
N THR A 185 13.39 -11.61 16.01
CA THR A 185 13.26 -11.79 14.55
C THR A 185 12.21 -12.83 14.17
N LYS A 186 11.44 -13.33 15.15
CA LYS A 186 10.43 -14.38 14.93
C LYS A 186 9.14 -14.04 15.67
N TYR A 187 8.02 -14.51 15.13
CA TYR A 187 6.76 -14.47 15.85
C TYR A 187 6.74 -15.56 16.92
N GLY A 188 6.30 -15.18 18.12
CA GLY A 188 6.04 -16.11 19.21
C GLY A 188 4.81 -16.98 18.97
N GLU A 189 4.27 -17.55 20.04
CA GLU A 189 3.05 -18.37 19.98
C GLU A 189 1.84 -17.54 19.54
N GLU A 190 0.97 -18.17 18.75
CA GLU A 190 -0.29 -17.56 18.30
C GLU A 190 -1.37 -17.75 19.36
N LYS A 191 -1.91 -16.63 19.86
CA LYS A 191 -3.07 -16.61 20.75
C LYS A 191 -4.34 -16.49 19.92
N GLN A 192 -5.24 -17.45 20.05
CA GLN A 192 -6.58 -17.39 19.44
C GLN A 192 -7.49 -16.43 20.21
N ILE A 193 -8.26 -15.65 19.46
CA ILE A 193 -9.25 -14.69 19.98
C ILE A 193 -10.53 -14.88 19.18
N ASP A 194 -11.55 -15.47 19.82
CA ASP A 194 -12.83 -15.72 19.18
C ASP A 194 -13.59 -14.41 18.93
N LEU A 195 -14.24 -14.31 17.76
CA LEU A 195 -15.07 -13.17 17.39
C LEU A 195 -16.50 -13.39 17.89
N THR A 196 -17.05 -12.36 18.52
CA THR A 196 -18.45 -12.31 18.95
C THR A 196 -19.36 -11.88 17.81
N SER A 197 -20.68 -12.02 17.98
CA SER A 197 -21.65 -11.55 16.96
C SER A 197 -21.59 -10.03 16.80
N GLU A 198 -21.29 -9.30 17.87
CA GLU A 198 -21.10 -7.85 17.87
C GLU A 198 -19.85 -7.45 17.08
N ASP A 199 -18.74 -8.18 17.24
CA ASP A 199 -17.50 -7.91 16.49
C ASP A 199 -17.74 -8.10 14.98
N ILE A 200 -18.44 -9.19 14.61
CA ILE A 200 -18.76 -9.50 13.20
C ILE A 200 -19.68 -8.44 12.60
N ALA A 201 -20.71 -8.01 13.34
CA ALA A 201 -21.63 -6.96 12.90
C ALA A 201 -20.94 -5.59 12.77
N ALA A 202 -19.99 -5.28 13.67
CA ALA A 202 -19.21 -4.04 13.64
C ALA A 202 -18.09 -4.06 12.60
N CYS A 203 -17.76 -5.23 12.03
CA CYS A 203 -16.60 -5.45 11.16
C CYS A 203 -15.29 -4.97 11.79
N SER A 204 -15.19 -5.11 13.12
CA SER A 204 -14.11 -4.53 13.91
C SER A 204 -13.86 -5.29 15.21
N LYS A 205 -12.60 -5.31 15.67
CA LYS A 205 -12.18 -5.85 16.97
C LYS A 205 -11.08 -5.00 17.58
N THR A 206 -11.29 -4.54 18.81
CA THR A 206 -10.22 -3.96 19.64
C THR A 206 -9.50 -5.04 20.44
N LEU A 207 -8.18 -5.11 20.23
CA LEU A 207 -7.23 -5.87 21.02
C LEU A 207 -6.65 -4.94 22.08
N SER A 208 -6.72 -5.31 23.36
CA SER A 208 -6.20 -4.54 24.49
C SER A 208 -5.03 -5.26 25.16
N GLU A 209 -4.39 -4.59 26.13
CA GLU A 209 -3.28 -5.14 26.92
C GLU A 209 -2.07 -5.55 26.06
N LEU A 210 -1.87 -4.85 24.94
CA LEU A 210 -0.67 -5.01 24.11
C LEU A 210 0.51 -4.28 24.76
N GLU A 211 1.71 -4.80 24.52
CA GLU A 211 2.94 -4.11 24.90
C GLU A 211 3.16 -2.90 23.99
N ASN A 212 3.71 -1.82 24.53
CA ASN A 212 4.01 -0.61 23.78
C ASN A 212 5.24 -0.79 22.88
N GLY A 213 5.26 -0.09 21.74
CA GLY A 213 6.33 -0.20 20.76
C GLY A 213 6.60 -1.61 20.21
N ALA A 214 5.67 -2.55 20.39
CA ALA A 214 5.81 -3.95 20.00
C ALA A 214 5.13 -4.23 18.66
N THR A 215 5.76 -5.08 17.85
CA THR A 215 5.24 -5.51 16.55
C THR A 215 4.41 -6.77 16.72
N TYR A 216 3.22 -6.79 16.13
CA TYR A 216 2.30 -7.91 16.15
C TYR A 216 1.90 -8.31 14.73
N ARG A 217 1.69 -9.62 14.52
CA ARG A 217 0.94 -10.14 13.38
C ARG A 217 -0.42 -10.59 13.89
N VAL A 218 -1.46 -10.11 13.22
CA VAL A 218 -2.81 -10.65 13.35
C VAL A 218 -3.23 -11.37 12.09
N ARG A 219 -3.99 -12.44 12.24
CA ARG A 219 -4.64 -13.16 11.14
C ARG A 219 -6.11 -13.33 11.44
N ILE A 220 -6.94 -13.26 10.42
CA ILE A 220 -8.40 -13.46 10.52
C ILE A 220 -8.80 -14.71 9.76
N TYR A 221 -9.67 -15.52 10.36
CA TYR A 221 -10.00 -16.85 9.86
C TYR A 221 -11.51 -17.06 9.73
N ASN A 222 -11.87 -17.96 8.81
CA ASN A 222 -13.17 -18.61 8.76
C ASN A 222 -12.99 -20.11 9.03
N ASN A 223 -13.23 -20.56 10.25
CA ASN A 223 -12.79 -21.88 10.70
C ASN A 223 -11.28 -22.03 10.41
N ASP A 224 -10.84 -23.01 9.61
CA ASP A 224 -9.43 -23.20 9.29
C ASP A 224 -8.91 -22.31 8.15
N ALA A 225 -9.80 -21.63 7.42
CA ALA A 225 -9.42 -20.84 6.24
C ALA A 225 -8.90 -19.45 6.62
N LEU A 226 -7.63 -19.16 6.28
CA LEU A 226 -7.05 -17.83 6.43
C LEU A 226 -7.69 -16.85 5.44
N ARG A 227 -8.25 -15.75 5.96
CA ARG A 227 -8.96 -14.71 5.19
C ARG A 227 -8.17 -13.40 5.10
N GLY A 228 -7.13 -13.23 5.93
CA GLY A 228 -6.31 -12.03 5.92
C GLY A 228 -5.20 -12.08 6.96
N SER A 229 -4.13 -11.35 6.73
CA SER A 229 -2.99 -11.23 7.65
C SER A 229 -2.49 -9.81 7.64
N TYR A 230 -2.36 -9.20 8.82
CA TYR A 230 -1.88 -7.83 8.96
C TYR A 230 -0.75 -7.77 9.99
N VAL A 231 0.25 -6.93 9.73
CA VAL A 231 1.35 -6.66 10.66
C VAL A 231 1.27 -5.21 11.07
N PHE A 232 1.26 -4.95 12.38
CA PHE A 232 1.21 -3.60 12.93
C PHE A 232 2.18 -3.47 14.10
N LYS A 233 2.50 -2.23 14.45
CA LYS A 233 3.32 -1.90 15.63
C LYS A 233 2.51 -0.98 16.53
N THR A 234 2.44 -1.29 17.82
CA THR A 234 1.85 -0.36 18.81
C THR A 234 2.72 0.88 18.94
N LEU A 235 2.12 2.00 19.34
CA LEU A 235 2.86 3.26 19.51
C LEU A 235 3.86 3.17 20.67
N GLY A 236 4.90 4.01 20.58
CA GLY A 236 5.85 4.16 21.67
C GLY A 236 7.09 3.26 21.55
N LEU A 237 7.86 3.25 22.62
CA LEU A 237 9.15 2.57 22.72
C LEU A 237 9.01 1.25 23.50
N GLY A 238 9.43 0.14 22.89
CA GLY A 238 9.40 -1.18 23.52
C GLY A 238 10.10 -1.22 24.89
N GLY A 239 9.41 -1.71 25.91
CA GLY A 239 9.97 -1.85 27.27
C GLY A 239 10.21 -0.52 28.00
N SER A 240 9.63 0.59 27.54
CA SER A 240 9.75 1.90 28.18
C SER A 240 8.68 2.13 29.24
N GLU A 241 9.00 2.96 30.24
CA GLU A 241 7.99 3.53 31.12
C GLU A 241 7.19 4.63 30.40
N ILE A 242 5.89 4.71 30.65
CA ILE A 242 4.99 5.67 29.99
C ILE A 242 4.74 6.88 30.89
N LEU A 243 5.14 8.06 30.43
CA LEU A 243 4.76 9.35 31.00
C LEU A 243 3.57 9.91 30.22
N PHE A 244 2.37 9.86 30.82
CA PHE A 244 1.21 10.58 30.30
C PHE A 244 1.26 12.05 30.71
N VAL A 245 1.09 12.96 29.75
CA VAL A 245 1.16 14.40 29.99
C VAL A 245 -0.22 15.02 29.88
N GLU A 246 -0.76 15.46 31.02
CA GLU A 246 -2.03 16.17 31.08
C GLU A 246 -1.93 17.54 30.39
N ALA A 247 -2.89 17.85 29.53
CA ALA A 247 -3.00 19.16 28.90
C ALA A 247 -3.47 20.22 29.91
N THR A 248 -2.96 21.44 29.79
CA THR A 248 -3.41 22.59 30.58
C THR A 248 -4.30 23.51 29.74
N GLU A 249 -5.16 24.31 30.37
CA GLU A 249 -6.05 25.25 29.66
C GLU A 249 -5.28 26.22 28.73
N THR A 250 -4.07 26.63 29.13
CA THR A 250 -3.24 27.56 28.34
C THR A 250 -2.30 26.84 27.37
N GLY A 251 -2.18 25.52 27.51
CA GLY A 251 -1.17 24.67 26.89
C GLY A 251 0.24 24.84 27.45
N VAL A 252 0.53 25.84 28.29
CA VAL A 252 1.87 26.03 28.85
C VAL A 252 2.15 24.95 29.90
N ILE A 253 3.31 24.30 29.79
CA ILE A 253 3.72 23.21 30.68
C ILE A 253 5.24 23.24 30.93
N ASP A 254 5.66 22.87 32.15
CA ASP A 254 7.07 22.58 32.45
C ASP A 254 7.38 21.09 32.21
N LEU A 255 7.39 20.71 30.93
CA LEU A 255 7.61 19.32 30.51
C LEU A 255 9.00 18.80 30.91
N SER A 256 10.00 19.68 30.99
CA SER A 256 11.36 19.31 31.40
C SER A 256 11.44 18.88 32.85
N THR A 257 10.78 19.61 33.75
CA THR A 257 10.71 19.25 35.16
C THR A 257 9.87 17.99 35.36
N LEU A 258 8.73 17.87 34.66
CA LEU A 258 7.89 16.67 34.69
C LEU A 258 8.68 15.42 34.29
N LEU A 259 9.37 15.49 33.15
CA LEU A 259 10.19 14.38 32.64
C LEU A 259 11.34 14.03 33.59
N SER A 260 12.04 15.03 34.14
CA SER A 260 13.15 14.80 35.07
C SER A 260 12.70 14.14 36.37
N ASN A 261 11.54 14.54 36.91
CA ASN A 261 10.97 13.92 38.10
C ASN A 261 10.52 12.49 37.82
N PHE A 262 9.88 12.24 36.67
CA PHE A 262 9.42 10.92 36.27
C PHE A 262 10.58 9.91 36.15
N VAL A 263 11.64 10.29 35.43
CA VAL A 263 12.85 9.47 35.27
C VAL A 263 13.46 9.11 36.62
N LYS A 264 13.50 10.07 37.55
CA LYS A 264 14.04 9.86 38.90
C LYS A 264 13.14 8.95 39.76
N GLU A 265 11.82 9.14 39.70
CA GLU A 265 10.86 8.36 40.50
C GLU A 265 10.79 6.90 40.03
N LYS A 266 10.83 6.68 38.72
CA LYS A 266 10.73 5.36 38.09
C LYS A 266 12.07 4.63 37.98
N GLU A 267 13.17 5.32 38.23
CA GLU A 267 14.54 4.81 38.03
C GLU A 267 14.72 4.20 36.63
N CYS A 268 14.12 4.82 35.61
CA CYS A 268 14.07 4.30 34.25
C CYS A 268 15.03 5.04 33.31
N SER A 269 15.49 4.38 32.25
CA SER A 269 16.30 5.00 31.18
C SER A 269 15.60 5.04 29.82
N ASN A 270 14.41 4.45 29.70
CA ASN A 270 13.62 4.42 28.47
C ASN A 270 12.23 5.00 28.76
N VAL A 271 11.83 6.04 28.04
CA VAL A 271 10.57 6.76 28.30
C VAL A 271 9.75 6.95 27.02
N THR A 272 8.47 6.59 27.07
CA THR A 272 7.45 7.04 26.10
C THR A 272 6.66 8.18 26.72
N VAL A 273 6.71 9.36 26.12
CA VAL A 273 5.90 10.52 26.51
C VAL A 273 4.63 10.54 25.66
N GLN A 274 3.47 10.36 26.29
CA GLN A 274 2.17 10.37 25.62
C GLN A 274 1.44 11.69 25.80
N LEU A 275 0.98 12.24 24.68
CA LEU A 275 0.25 13.50 24.58
C LEU A 275 -1.20 13.25 24.11
N THR A 276 -2.15 14.02 24.64
CA THR A 276 -3.57 13.92 24.28
C THR A 276 -3.81 14.41 22.85
N PRO A 277 -4.50 13.65 21.98
CA PRO A 277 -4.87 14.07 20.63
C PRO A 277 -5.50 15.47 20.59
N GLY A 278 -5.09 16.28 19.62
CA GLY A 278 -5.57 17.66 19.43
C GLY A 278 -5.14 18.68 20.50
N ALA A 279 -4.55 18.26 21.62
CA ALA A 279 -4.10 19.18 22.67
C ALA A 279 -2.84 19.94 22.27
N VAL A 280 -2.63 21.11 22.89
CA VAL A 280 -1.49 21.99 22.64
C VAL A 280 -0.60 22.03 23.89
N TYR A 281 0.69 21.78 23.70
CA TYR A 281 1.73 21.80 24.74
C TYR A 281 2.81 22.81 24.33
N LYS A 282 2.94 23.89 25.08
CA LYS A 282 3.89 24.99 24.84
C LYS A 282 5.03 24.91 25.85
N VAL A 283 6.24 24.79 25.31
CA VAL A 283 7.49 24.77 26.08
C VAL A 283 8.46 25.78 25.46
N SER A 284 9.20 26.51 26.29
CA SER A 284 10.25 27.40 25.79
C SER A 284 11.45 26.58 25.31
N GLU A 285 12.18 25.99 26.24
CA GLU A 285 13.25 25.03 25.96
C GLU A 285 12.86 23.68 26.56
N LEU A 286 12.86 22.63 25.75
CA LEU A 286 12.64 21.26 26.20
C LEU A 286 13.99 20.61 26.50
N LYS A 287 14.35 20.56 27.78
CA LYS A 287 15.51 19.83 28.29
C LYS A 287 15.13 18.39 28.57
N ILE A 288 15.81 17.47 27.90
CA ILE A 288 15.74 16.02 28.14
C ILE A 288 16.81 15.66 29.19
N PRO A 289 16.44 15.00 30.31
CA PRO A 289 17.39 14.57 31.33
C PRO A 289 18.28 13.43 30.81
N GLY A 290 19.22 12.95 31.63
CA GLY A 290 20.02 11.77 31.29
C GLY A 290 19.13 10.51 31.24
N LEU A 291 19.01 9.92 30.06
CA LEU A 291 18.28 8.68 29.77
C LEU A 291 18.89 8.02 28.51
N ASP A 292 18.52 6.78 28.21
CA ASP A 292 18.99 6.08 27.01
C ASP A 292 18.11 6.41 25.80
N ASN A 293 16.79 6.31 25.94
CA ASN A 293 15.86 6.45 24.81
C ASN A 293 14.59 7.21 25.21
N ILE A 294 14.15 8.12 24.35
CA ILE A 294 12.88 8.83 24.55
C ILE A 294 12.08 8.94 23.25
N LEU A 295 10.78 8.74 23.37
CA LEU A 295 9.84 8.85 22.25
C LEU A 295 8.63 9.70 22.66
N PHE A 296 8.31 10.73 21.89
CA PHE A 296 7.10 11.55 22.04
C PHE A 296 6.04 11.05 21.07
N THR A 297 4.88 10.67 21.58
CA THR A 297 3.78 10.17 20.76
C THR A 297 2.42 10.68 21.23
N SER A 298 1.41 10.49 20.40
CA SER A 298 0.02 10.65 20.80
C SER A 298 -0.50 9.37 21.46
N THR A 299 -1.62 9.45 22.19
CA THR A 299 -2.32 8.24 22.61
C THR A 299 -2.96 7.49 21.44
N GLU A 300 -3.12 8.13 20.27
CA GLU A 300 -3.75 7.57 19.07
C GLU A 300 -2.96 7.93 17.80
N ALA A 301 -2.84 7.00 16.85
CA ALA A 301 -2.17 7.22 15.57
C ALA A 301 -3.05 7.99 14.56
N ASN A 302 -3.50 9.19 14.91
CA ASN A 302 -4.41 10.00 14.06
C ASN A 302 -3.69 11.21 13.46
N GLU A 303 -3.40 11.15 12.16
CA GLU A 303 -2.71 12.22 11.43
C GLU A 303 -3.48 13.55 11.40
N ASN A 304 -4.81 13.50 11.45
CA ASN A 304 -5.68 14.68 11.38
C ASN A 304 -5.90 15.34 12.74
N ASN A 305 -5.48 14.69 13.83
CA ASN A 305 -5.69 15.18 15.20
C ASN A 305 -4.45 15.04 16.08
N ARG A 306 -3.27 15.25 15.50
CA ARG A 306 -1.99 15.17 16.21
C ARG A 306 -1.92 16.18 17.36
N PRO A 307 -1.43 15.81 18.56
CA PRO A 307 -1.08 16.78 19.60
C PRO A 307 0.00 17.74 19.08
N GLN A 308 -0.09 19.01 19.48
CA GLN A 308 0.89 20.02 19.10
C GLN A 308 1.90 20.25 20.22
N LEU A 309 3.16 19.88 19.98
CA LEU A 309 4.29 20.25 20.80
C LEU A 309 4.94 21.51 20.21
N ILE A 310 4.61 22.66 20.80
CA ILE A 310 5.17 23.95 20.43
C ILE A 310 6.44 24.20 21.25
N VAL A 311 7.59 24.20 20.59
CA VAL A 311 8.90 24.50 21.18
C VAL A 311 9.39 25.84 20.62
N THR A 312 9.45 26.89 21.44
CA THR A 312 9.77 28.24 20.93
C THR A 312 11.24 28.59 20.93
N ASN A 313 12.09 27.84 21.65
CA ASN A 313 13.55 27.99 21.63
C ASN A 313 14.22 26.80 20.94
N LYS A 314 14.32 25.65 21.65
CA LYS A 314 14.97 24.42 21.17
C LYS A 314 14.70 23.22 22.10
N ILE A 315 15.04 22.04 21.63
CA ILE A 315 15.18 20.79 22.39
C ILE A 315 16.68 20.58 22.68
N SER A 316 17.02 20.28 23.93
CA SER A 316 18.40 20.10 24.39
C SER A 316 18.54 18.83 25.23
N LEU A 317 19.73 18.23 25.20
CA LEU A 317 20.02 16.97 25.87
C LEU A 317 21.04 17.21 26.98
N ALA A 318 20.80 16.65 28.17
CA ALA A 318 21.75 16.75 29.30
C ALA A 318 23.04 15.94 29.07
N SER A 319 22.95 14.86 28.29
CA SER A 319 24.05 13.96 27.92
C SER A 319 23.73 13.30 26.58
N PRO A 320 24.68 12.57 25.95
CA PRO A 320 24.35 11.78 24.78
C PRO A 320 23.30 10.72 25.12
N ILE A 321 22.38 10.48 24.21
CA ILE A 321 21.35 9.44 24.33
C ILE A 321 21.40 8.53 23.11
N GLN A 322 20.84 7.33 23.20
CA GLN A 322 20.77 6.40 22.09
C GLN A 322 19.72 6.86 21.07
N SER A 323 18.50 7.19 21.50
CA SER A 323 17.46 7.67 20.56
C SER A 323 16.57 8.79 21.07
N LEU A 324 16.24 9.72 20.16
CA LEU A 324 15.18 10.72 20.30
C LEU A 324 14.16 10.54 19.18
N SER A 325 12.92 10.18 19.51
CA SER A 325 11.92 9.83 18.49
C SER A 325 10.62 10.61 18.66
N PHE A 326 9.93 10.86 17.55
CA PHE A 326 8.63 11.51 17.50
C PHE A 326 7.70 10.69 16.60
N GLU A 327 6.53 10.29 17.10
CA GLU A 327 5.53 9.52 16.36
C GLU A 327 4.16 10.22 16.44
N PHE A 328 3.54 10.52 15.30
CA PHE A 328 2.18 11.10 15.25
C PHE A 328 1.98 12.37 16.09
N VAL A 329 3.01 13.22 16.17
CA VAL A 329 2.93 14.54 16.83
C VAL A 329 3.10 15.67 15.82
N CYS A 330 2.58 16.85 16.16
CA CYS A 330 2.90 18.09 15.47
C CYS A 330 4.02 18.82 16.22
N LEU A 331 5.23 18.79 15.68
CA LEU A 331 6.38 19.53 16.22
C LEU A 331 6.45 20.92 15.58
N ASN A 332 6.23 21.96 16.38
CA ASN A 332 6.03 23.31 15.87
C ASN A 332 7.02 24.29 16.52
N GLY A 333 7.82 24.98 15.70
CA GLY A 333 8.74 26.03 16.15
C GLY A 333 8.08 27.38 16.45
N ASN A 334 6.77 27.50 16.20
CA ASN A 334 5.94 28.71 16.28
C ASN A 334 6.43 29.91 15.45
N GLY A 335 7.35 29.68 14.51
CA GLY A 335 8.08 30.77 13.86
C GLY A 335 8.95 31.57 14.84
N GLU A 336 9.32 30.98 15.98
CA GLU A 336 10.18 31.56 17.01
C GLU A 336 11.50 30.80 17.12
N ALA A 337 11.42 29.47 17.17
CA ALA A 337 12.58 28.60 17.26
C ALA A 337 13.51 28.80 16.07
N SER A 338 14.74 29.23 16.37
CA SER A 338 15.79 29.29 15.35
C SER A 338 16.18 27.89 14.92
N TYR A 339 16.44 27.03 15.90
CA TYR A 339 16.84 25.65 15.67
C TYR A 339 16.02 24.75 16.59
N MET A 340 15.40 23.71 16.05
CA MET A 340 14.65 22.76 16.88
C MET A 340 15.60 21.93 17.75
N THR A 341 16.74 21.51 17.20
CA THR A 341 17.90 21.05 17.99
C THR A 341 19.13 21.87 17.63
N ASP A 342 20.11 21.94 18.54
CA ASP A 342 21.46 22.47 18.27
C ASP A 342 22.49 21.69 19.08
N TRP A 343 23.07 20.68 18.45
CA TRP A 343 23.93 19.67 19.05
C TRP A 343 25.41 19.94 18.84
N LYS A 344 26.20 19.57 19.85
CA LYS A 344 27.66 19.69 19.88
C LYS A 344 28.23 18.83 21.01
N ASN A 345 29.46 18.35 20.87
CA ASN A 345 30.18 17.61 21.91
C ASN A 345 29.31 16.46 22.48
N SER A 346 29.05 16.45 23.79
CA SER A 346 28.26 15.44 24.50
C SER A 346 26.76 15.72 24.55
N SER A 347 26.18 16.46 23.60
CA SER A 347 24.75 16.77 23.54
C SER A 347 24.20 16.38 22.16
N TYR A 348 24.07 15.08 21.90
CA TYR A 348 23.49 14.52 20.67
C TYR A 348 22.70 13.24 20.96
N ALA A 349 21.83 12.84 20.05
CA ALA A 349 21.25 11.49 20.03
C ALA A 349 21.95 10.66 18.95
N GLN A 350 22.25 9.39 19.21
CA GLN A 350 22.84 8.51 18.18
C GLN A 350 21.85 8.33 17.01
N SER A 351 20.56 8.21 17.31
CA SER A 351 19.48 8.22 16.30
C SER A 351 18.43 9.27 16.64
N ILE A 352 17.93 9.97 15.62
CA ILE A 352 16.73 10.81 15.74
C ILE A 352 15.72 10.47 14.66
N SER A 353 14.47 10.23 15.06
CA SER A 353 13.42 9.79 14.15
C SER A 353 12.13 10.62 14.25
N PHE A 354 11.47 10.79 13.11
CA PHE A 354 10.15 11.41 12.97
C PHE A 354 9.30 10.50 12.08
N THR A 355 8.20 9.97 12.63
CA THR A 355 7.30 9.06 11.91
C THR A 355 5.87 9.60 11.99
N GLY A 356 5.19 9.74 10.86
CA GLY A 356 3.79 10.16 10.88
C GLY A 356 3.58 11.60 11.38
N CYS A 357 4.64 12.43 11.43
CA CYS A 357 4.62 13.73 12.10
C CYS A 357 4.25 14.89 11.18
N ALA A 358 3.70 15.95 11.77
CA ALA A 358 3.68 17.28 11.14
C ALA A 358 4.83 18.11 11.74
N ILE A 359 5.71 18.67 10.91
CA ILE A 359 6.85 19.47 11.39
C ILE A 359 6.76 20.85 10.76
N GLN A 360 6.66 21.90 11.58
CA GLN A 360 6.31 23.21 11.02
C GLN A 360 6.92 24.42 11.70
N ASN A 361 7.05 25.49 10.92
CA ASN A 361 7.37 26.84 11.37
C ASN A 361 8.67 26.93 12.18
N ILE A 362 9.74 26.31 11.68
CA ILE A 362 11.08 26.41 12.28
C ILE A 362 11.88 27.41 11.46
N LYS A 363 12.39 28.47 12.08
CA LYS A 363 13.05 29.55 11.33
C LYS A 363 14.24 29.05 10.53
N ARG A 364 15.07 28.17 11.09
CA ARG A 364 16.27 27.66 10.41
C ARG A 364 16.24 26.16 10.29
N THR A 365 16.69 25.46 11.32
CA THR A 365 17.07 24.05 11.19
C THR A 365 16.27 23.15 12.13
N LEU A 366 15.75 22.05 11.60
CA LEU A 366 15.15 20.97 12.37
C LEU A 366 16.22 20.21 13.15
N VAL A 367 17.24 19.67 12.47
CA VAL A 367 18.37 18.99 13.11
C VAL A 367 19.66 19.73 12.81
N ARG A 368 20.23 20.37 13.84
CA ARG A 368 21.50 21.10 13.73
C ARG A 368 22.58 20.42 14.54
N ILE A 369 23.75 20.24 13.91
CA ILE A 369 25.00 19.93 14.58
C ILE A 369 25.93 21.10 14.30
N SER A 370 26.17 21.97 15.28
CA SER A 370 26.96 23.20 15.06
C SER A 370 28.46 22.91 14.99
N ASP A 371 28.94 21.94 15.77
CA ASP A 371 30.29 21.37 15.74
C ASP A 371 30.19 19.85 15.96
N GLY A 372 30.72 19.09 15.01
CA GLY A 372 30.59 17.63 15.00
C GLY A 372 31.65 16.87 15.79
N SER A 373 32.65 17.57 16.36
CA SER A 373 33.70 16.89 17.11
C SER A 373 33.14 16.15 18.33
N GLY A 374 33.37 14.84 18.42
CA GLY A 374 32.83 13.97 19.46
C GLY A 374 31.38 13.51 19.24
N VAL A 375 30.79 13.78 18.07
CA VAL A 375 29.41 13.37 17.73
C VAL A 375 29.43 12.08 16.90
N PHE A 376 28.78 11.03 17.43
CA PHE A 376 28.67 9.72 16.80
C PHE A 376 27.19 9.35 16.59
N MET A 377 26.70 9.57 15.38
CA MET A 377 25.32 9.28 15.01
C MET A 377 25.23 8.09 14.07
N THR A 378 24.21 7.28 14.28
CA THR A 378 23.79 6.23 13.36
C THR A 378 22.90 6.84 12.30
N ASP A 379 21.77 7.46 12.67
CA ASP A 379 20.80 7.91 11.68
C ASP A 379 19.96 9.12 12.05
N ILE A 380 19.49 9.79 11.01
CA ILE A 380 18.36 10.71 11.05
C ILE A 380 17.31 10.15 10.10
N THR A 381 16.13 9.84 10.63
CA THR A 381 15.05 9.22 9.88
C THR A 381 13.81 10.10 9.92
N ILE A 382 13.28 10.46 8.75
CA ILE A 382 12.02 11.18 8.58
C ILE A 382 11.15 10.32 7.66
N ASP A 383 10.06 9.78 8.18
CA ASP A 383 9.18 8.89 7.43
C ASP A 383 7.70 9.27 7.62
N ASN A 384 6.92 9.18 6.56
CA ASN A 384 5.48 9.48 6.60
C ASN A 384 5.17 10.87 7.19
N CYS A 385 5.98 11.89 6.89
CA CYS A 385 5.86 13.22 7.50
C CYS A 385 5.34 14.28 6.53
N VAL A 386 4.67 15.30 7.08
CA VAL A 386 4.40 16.56 6.38
C VAL A 386 5.23 17.66 7.03
N ILE A 387 6.18 18.21 6.26
CA ILE A 387 7.11 19.24 6.74
C ILE A 387 6.80 20.55 6.03
N SER A 388 6.57 21.63 6.78
CA SER A 388 6.25 22.93 6.21
C SER A 388 7.00 24.08 6.85
N GLU A 389 7.37 25.10 6.07
CA GLU A 389 7.88 26.37 6.60
C GLU A 389 9.12 26.19 7.50
N VAL A 390 10.08 25.38 7.04
CA VAL A 390 11.38 25.16 7.69
C VAL A 390 12.49 25.78 6.85
N GLY A 391 13.51 26.39 7.48
CA GLY A 391 14.61 27.06 6.76
C GLY A 391 14.27 28.47 6.26
N THR A 392 13.24 29.08 6.83
CA THR A 392 12.70 30.38 6.42
C THR A 392 13.62 31.59 6.69
N ASP A 393 14.67 31.42 7.51
CA ASP A 393 15.70 32.40 7.89
C ASP A 393 17.13 31.82 7.75
N GLY A 394 17.34 30.93 6.77
CA GLY A 394 18.66 30.40 6.41
C GLY A 394 19.07 29.09 7.09
N TYR A 395 20.28 28.61 6.78
CA TYR A 395 20.90 27.34 7.23
C TYR A 395 20.22 26.05 6.78
N GLY A 396 18.98 26.11 6.33
CA GLY A 396 18.24 24.98 5.79
C GLY A 396 17.72 24.02 6.85
N MET A 397 16.97 23.01 6.41
CA MET A 397 16.25 22.07 7.29
C MET A 397 17.18 21.19 8.11
N ILE A 398 18.25 20.67 7.51
CA ILE A 398 19.29 19.89 8.18
C ILE A 398 20.62 20.61 8.00
N ASN A 399 21.31 20.92 9.10
CA ASN A 399 22.53 21.72 9.07
C ASN A 399 23.63 21.11 9.92
N PHE A 400 24.73 20.73 9.26
CA PHE A 400 25.88 20.13 9.91
C PHE A 400 27.14 20.96 9.68
N GLY A 401 27.75 21.29 10.80
CA GLY A 401 29.06 21.92 10.89
C GLY A 401 30.17 21.00 10.39
N LYS A 402 31.39 21.45 10.63
CA LYS A 402 32.60 20.70 10.28
C LYS A 402 32.83 19.56 11.29
N ASN A 403 33.72 18.64 10.93
CA ASN A 403 34.30 17.65 11.84
C ASN A 403 33.29 16.69 12.52
N ILE A 404 32.21 16.29 11.84
CA ILE A 404 31.38 15.17 12.32
C ILE A 404 32.22 13.91 12.30
N ASP A 405 32.41 13.29 13.48
CA ASP A 405 33.18 12.06 13.61
C ASP A 405 32.46 10.88 12.94
N GLN A 406 31.14 10.77 13.12
CA GLN A 406 30.32 9.78 12.45
C GLN A 406 28.85 10.23 12.31
N LEU A 407 28.29 10.08 11.10
CA LEU A 407 26.86 9.98 10.83
C LEU A 407 26.65 8.97 9.71
N GLU A 408 26.04 7.81 9.99
CA GLU A 408 25.97 6.74 8.98
C GLU A 408 24.92 7.02 7.91
N LYS A 409 23.75 7.57 8.27
CA LYS A 409 22.63 7.73 7.33
C LYS A 409 21.72 8.92 7.63
N VAL A 410 21.26 9.60 6.58
CA VAL A 410 20.09 10.48 6.63
C VAL A 410 19.04 9.96 5.64
N SER A 411 17.82 9.70 6.11
CA SER A 411 16.73 9.17 5.30
C SER A 411 15.50 10.07 5.42
N ILE A 412 14.95 10.48 4.28
CA ILE A 412 13.67 11.16 4.17
C ILE A 412 12.82 10.35 3.19
N THR A 413 11.77 9.71 3.72
CA THR A 413 10.93 8.78 2.99
C THR A 413 9.45 9.08 3.16
N ASN A 414 8.65 8.75 2.14
CA ASN A 414 7.18 8.81 2.20
C ASN A 414 6.66 10.15 2.73
N SER A 415 7.29 11.26 2.34
CA SER A 415 7.11 12.55 3.02
C SER A 415 6.83 13.69 2.05
N THR A 416 6.05 14.66 2.54
CA THR A 416 5.71 15.87 1.80
C THR A 416 6.45 17.06 2.40
N LEU A 417 7.17 17.79 1.56
CA LEU A 417 8.00 18.92 1.95
C LEU A 417 7.49 20.20 1.29
N ILE A 418 6.97 21.12 2.10
CA ILE A 418 6.26 22.32 1.68
C ILE A 418 7.04 23.57 2.09
N ASN A 419 7.36 24.43 1.13
CA ASN A 419 8.01 25.72 1.38
C ASN A 419 9.29 25.58 2.25
N ILE A 420 10.16 24.64 1.90
CA ILE A 420 11.47 24.50 2.55
C ILE A 420 12.39 25.62 2.04
N GLY A 421 13.05 26.35 2.93
CA GLY A 421 13.89 27.49 2.58
C GLY A 421 15.40 27.21 2.59
N ASP A 422 16.16 27.99 1.82
CA ASP A 422 17.65 28.03 1.75
C ASP A 422 18.33 26.77 1.21
N GLN A 423 18.19 25.64 1.90
CA GLN A 423 18.53 24.29 1.42
C GLN A 423 17.81 23.21 2.24
N LEU A 424 17.64 22.03 1.66
CA LEU A 424 17.19 20.85 2.41
C LEU A 424 18.28 20.40 3.38
N MET A 425 19.51 20.26 2.89
CA MET A 425 20.68 19.87 3.69
C MET A 425 21.90 20.76 3.40
N ASP A 426 22.50 21.33 4.45
CA ASP A 426 23.84 21.96 4.44
C ASP A 426 24.79 21.09 5.26
N VAL A 427 25.67 20.37 4.57
CA VAL A 427 26.54 19.34 5.13
C VAL A 427 27.99 19.66 4.79
N LYS A 428 28.81 19.77 5.85
CA LYS A 428 30.24 20.11 5.75
C LYS A 428 31.17 18.98 6.16
N GLY A 429 30.67 17.75 6.33
CA GLY A 429 31.47 16.52 6.48
C GLY A 429 30.78 15.42 7.28
N GLY A 430 31.36 14.22 7.26
CA GLY A 430 31.09 13.11 8.18
C GLY A 430 29.82 12.29 7.94
N ILE A 431 29.13 12.44 6.81
CA ILE A 431 27.96 11.61 6.45
C ILE A 431 28.34 10.41 5.57
N GLY A 432 27.79 9.24 5.90
CA GLY A 432 27.68 8.06 5.04
C GLY A 432 26.63 8.27 3.94
N ASP A 433 25.44 7.70 4.10
CA ASP A 433 24.43 7.61 3.04
C ASP A 433 23.31 8.65 3.19
N VAL A 434 22.86 9.22 2.07
CA VAL A 434 21.65 10.06 2.01
C VAL A 434 20.59 9.35 1.18
N ILE A 435 19.40 9.17 1.74
CA ILE A 435 18.25 8.56 1.05
C ILE A 435 17.14 9.58 1.01
N LEU A 436 16.68 9.89 -0.21
CA LEU A 436 15.48 10.67 -0.45
C LEU A 436 14.59 9.87 -1.39
N GLU A 437 13.48 9.38 -0.87
CA GLU A 437 12.62 8.44 -1.60
C GLU A 437 11.13 8.67 -1.34
N ASN A 438 10.28 8.50 -2.36
CA ASN A 438 8.83 8.62 -2.23
C ASN A 438 8.44 9.97 -1.59
N CYS A 439 8.96 11.07 -2.13
CA CYS A 439 8.74 12.40 -1.54
C CYS A 439 8.17 13.40 -2.55
N THR A 440 7.20 14.19 -2.09
CA THR A 440 6.61 15.30 -2.84
C THR A 440 7.13 16.63 -2.29
N PHE A 441 7.82 17.41 -3.13
CA PHE A 441 8.30 18.75 -2.80
C PHE A 441 7.41 19.79 -3.47
N TYR A 442 6.97 20.77 -2.70
CA TYR A 442 6.23 21.92 -3.22
C TYR A 442 6.69 23.22 -2.57
N ASN A 443 7.34 24.08 -3.37
CA ASN A 443 7.63 25.45 -2.93
C ASN A 443 6.75 26.43 -3.70
N SER A 444 5.77 26.98 -3.01
CA SER A 444 4.79 27.92 -3.56
C SER A 444 5.39 29.29 -3.95
N MET A 445 4.57 30.14 -4.58
CA MET A 445 4.93 31.55 -4.82
C MET A 445 5.02 32.35 -3.51
N ASP A 446 4.18 32.00 -2.54
CA ASP A 446 4.06 32.69 -1.24
C ASP A 446 4.99 32.14 -0.16
N ALA A 447 5.85 31.18 -0.49
CA ALA A 447 6.85 30.62 0.41
C ALA A 447 7.64 31.74 1.11
N LYS A 448 7.83 31.63 2.44
CA LYS A 448 8.56 32.65 3.22
C LYS A 448 9.99 32.84 2.70
N LYS A 449 10.63 31.77 2.25
CA LYS A 449 11.98 31.75 1.68
C LYS A 449 12.04 30.82 0.47
N GLU A 450 12.77 31.22 -0.56
CA GLU A 450 13.07 30.35 -1.70
C GLU A 450 14.02 29.21 -1.33
N LEU A 451 13.96 28.10 -2.08
CA LEU A 451 14.92 27.00 -2.06
C LEU A 451 15.86 27.14 -3.26
N PRO A 452 16.96 27.89 -3.15
CA PRO A 452 17.87 28.12 -4.27
C PRO A 452 18.65 26.87 -4.67
N LYS A 453 18.78 25.89 -3.76
CA LYS A 453 19.48 24.63 -3.95
C LYS A 453 18.91 23.57 -2.99
N VAL A 454 18.79 22.32 -3.42
CA VAL A 454 18.34 21.24 -2.54
C VAL A 454 19.47 20.84 -1.59
N PHE A 455 20.64 20.54 -2.14
CA PHE A 455 21.79 20.05 -1.37
C PHE A 455 22.98 21.01 -1.39
N ARG A 456 23.63 21.14 -0.24
CA ARG A 456 24.96 21.71 -0.12
C ARG A 456 25.86 20.69 0.55
N PHE A 457 26.61 19.97 -0.26
CA PHE A 457 27.58 18.96 0.16
C PHE A 457 28.99 19.50 -0.09
N ASP A 458 29.51 20.27 0.85
CA ASP A 458 30.79 20.99 0.68
C ASP A 458 31.97 20.03 0.49
N ASN A 459 31.85 18.78 0.96
CA ASN A 459 32.87 17.73 0.89
C ASN A 459 32.48 16.55 -0.03
N ALA A 460 31.55 16.72 -0.98
CA ALA A 460 31.16 15.64 -1.89
C ALA A 460 32.34 15.11 -2.74
N ALA A 461 33.35 15.94 -2.99
CA ALA A 461 34.55 15.59 -3.75
C ALA A 461 35.78 15.29 -2.87
N SER A 462 35.65 15.22 -1.54
CA SER A 462 36.77 14.85 -0.66
C SER A 462 37.09 13.37 -0.73
N THR A 463 38.22 12.96 -0.13
CA THR A 463 38.59 11.55 0.03
C THR A 463 38.71 11.21 1.52
N PRO A 464 37.78 10.44 2.11
CA PRO A 464 36.56 9.89 1.49
C PRO A 464 35.52 10.99 1.17
N PRO A 465 34.60 10.75 0.21
CA PRO A 465 33.54 11.71 -0.12
C PRO A 465 32.53 11.79 1.02
N SER A 466 31.93 12.96 1.20
CA SER A 466 30.85 13.16 2.16
C SER A 466 29.73 14.04 1.57
N PRO A 467 28.51 13.50 1.37
CA PRO A 467 28.10 12.11 1.63
C PRO A 467 28.87 11.05 0.81
N LYS A 468 28.94 9.84 1.35
CA LYS A 468 29.50 8.65 0.67
C LYS A 468 28.63 8.22 -0.51
N SER A 469 27.32 8.26 -0.35
CA SER A 469 26.36 7.93 -1.41
C SER A 469 25.07 8.75 -1.26
N ALA A 470 24.32 8.86 -2.35
CA ALA A 470 22.99 9.46 -2.33
C ALA A 470 22.02 8.64 -3.21
N THR A 471 20.82 8.36 -2.69
CA THR A 471 19.73 7.69 -3.40
C THR A 471 18.59 8.69 -3.60
N MET A 472 18.17 8.88 -4.86
CA MET A 472 17.03 9.73 -5.22
C MET A 472 16.05 8.87 -6.02
N ARG A 473 14.86 8.59 -5.46
CA ARG A 473 13.88 7.70 -6.09
C ARG A 473 12.45 8.18 -5.87
N ASN A 474 11.59 8.04 -6.86
CA ASN A 474 10.15 8.33 -6.70
C ASN A 474 9.90 9.76 -6.17
N LEU A 475 10.60 10.77 -6.71
CA LEU A 475 10.51 12.14 -6.24
C LEU A 475 9.66 13.02 -7.17
N ILE A 476 8.92 13.96 -6.61
CA ILE A 476 8.28 15.02 -7.38
C ILE A 476 8.77 16.37 -6.87
N PHE A 477 9.52 17.11 -7.70
CA PHE A 477 9.91 18.50 -7.43
C PHE A 477 8.93 19.45 -8.11
N SER A 478 8.27 20.30 -7.32
CA SER A 478 7.19 21.12 -7.85
C SER A 478 7.08 22.50 -7.22
N GLY A 479 6.35 23.39 -7.90
CA GLY A 479 6.03 24.74 -7.48
C GLY A 479 6.98 25.81 -8.00
N PRO A 480 6.52 27.08 -8.07
CA PRO A 480 7.26 28.18 -8.68
C PRO A 480 8.45 28.69 -7.84
N ASN A 481 8.64 28.16 -6.63
CA ASN A 481 9.75 28.46 -5.74
C ASN A 481 9.97 29.95 -5.51
N LYS A 482 8.90 30.66 -5.10
CA LYS A 482 8.92 32.13 -4.92
C LYS A 482 9.36 32.90 -6.18
N GLY A 483 9.13 32.32 -7.36
CA GLY A 483 9.57 32.84 -8.66
C GLY A 483 11.10 32.80 -8.85
N LYS A 484 11.81 31.95 -8.11
CA LYS A 484 13.28 31.82 -8.16
C LYS A 484 13.70 30.45 -8.67
N LYS A 485 14.88 30.41 -9.28
CA LYS A 485 15.47 29.18 -9.77
C LYS A 485 15.90 28.26 -8.63
N MET A 486 15.69 26.97 -8.80
CA MET A 486 16.16 25.91 -7.92
C MET A 486 17.28 25.12 -8.57
N ASN A 487 18.35 24.85 -7.82
CA ASN A 487 19.42 23.95 -8.23
C ASN A 487 19.29 22.61 -7.50
N SER A 488 19.73 21.51 -8.10
CA SER A 488 19.86 20.23 -7.39
C SER A 488 20.91 20.32 -6.28
N GLY A 489 22.01 21.03 -6.53
CA GLY A 489 23.12 21.20 -5.59
C GLY A 489 23.76 22.60 -5.62
N ASN A 490 24.56 22.91 -4.59
CA ASN A 490 25.45 24.08 -4.56
C ASN A 490 26.54 24.02 -5.64
N GLY A 491 26.91 22.82 -6.07
CA GLY A 491 27.71 22.53 -7.25
C GLY A 491 27.15 21.33 -8.00
N ALA A 492 27.85 20.88 -9.04
CA ALA A 492 27.59 19.57 -9.65
C ALA A 492 28.14 18.47 -8.72
N TYR A 493 27.32 17.46 -8.45
CA TYR A 493 27.67 16.35 -7.57
C TYR A 493 27.38 15.03 -8.29
N ASP A 494 28.42 14.25 -8.59
CA ASP A 494 28.29 12.97 -9.32
C ASP A 494 27.43 11.93 -8.58
N ILE A 495 27.30 12.08 -7.25
CA ILE A 495 26.47 11.21 -6.41
C ILE A 495 24.96 11.46 -6.57
N LEU A 496 24.54 12.55 -7.21
CA LEU A 496 23.13 12.86 -7.44
C LEU A 496 22.67 12.31 -8.80
N ASN A 497 21.73 11.36 -8.79
CA ASN A 497 21.11 10.80 -9.98
C ASN A 497 19.60 10.75 -9.80
N PHE A 498 18.83 11.40 -10.69
CA PHE A 498 17.37 11.47 -10.64
C PHE A 498 16.68 10.61 -11.73
N SER A 499 17.35 9.60 -12.28
CA SER A 499 16.78 8.73 -13.32
C SER A 499 15.68 7.79 -12.83
N ASP A 500 15.60 7.53 -11.52
CA ASP A 500 14.69 6.55 -10.93
C ASP A 500 13.35 7.18 -10.55
N ASN A 501 12.43 7.24 -11.53
CA ASN A 501 11.05 7.69 -11.36
C ASN A 501 10.91 9.05 -10.65
N CYS A 502 11.81 10.00 -10.97
CA CYS A 502 11.77 11.36 -10.45
C CYS A 502 11.25 12.35 -11.50
N TYR A 503 10.47 13.33 -11.05
CA TYR A 503 9.77 14.29 -11.91
C TYR A 503 9.94 15.73 -11.44
N ILE A 504 9.84 16.65 -12.40
CA ILE A 504 9.85 18.10 -12.16
C ILE A 504 8.71 18.76 -12.95
N THR A 505 7.89 19.57 -12.28
CA THR A 505 6.77 20.30 -12.89
C THR A 505 7.25 21.50 -13.72
N SER A 506 6.45 21.94 -14.69
CA SER A 506 6.86 22.96 -15.66
C SER A 506 6.99 24.38 -15.08
N ASP A 507 6.38 24.63 -13.92
CA ASP A 507 6.42 25.89 -13.18
C ASP A 507 7.67 26.01 -12.28
N LEU A 508 8.38 24.90 -12.02
CA LEU A 508 9.64 24.94 -11.28
C LEU A 508 10.82 25.24 -12.20
N GLN A 509 11.39 26.44 -12.05
CA GLN A 509 12.52 26.87 -12.88
C GLN A 509 13.85 26.30 -12.36
N GLU A 510 14.56 25.57 -13.21
CA GLU A 510 15.91 25.07 -12.87
C GLU A 510 16.98 26.17 -12.96
N GLY A 511 17.96 26.06 -12.06
CA GLY A 511 19.19 26.83 -12.05
C GLY A 511 20.25 26.30 -13.04
N ASN A 512 21.50 26.58 -12.74
CA ASN A 512 22.63 26.12 -13.56
C ASN A 512 23.02 24.67 -13.22
N ASN A 513 22.93 24.28 -11.94
CA ASN A 513 23.14 22.89 -11.52
C ASN A 513 21.78 22.19 -11.59
N ARG A 514 21.55 21.48 -12.71
CA ARG A 514 20.27 20.87 -13.03
C ARG A 514 20.04 19.56 -12.26
N PHE A 515 18.80 19.10 -12.29
CA PHE A 515 18.45 17.75 -11.87
C PHE A 515 18.77 16.81 -13.05
N GLU A 516 19.95 16.21 -13.04
CA GLU A 516 20.41 15.32 -14.10
C GLU A 516 19.52 14.07 -14.19
N GLU A 517 19.20 13.66 -15.42
CA GLU A 517 18.33 12.52 -15.75
C GLU A 517 16.87 12.58 -15.22
N ILE A 518 16.44 13.71 -14.63
CA ILE A 518 15.05 13.86 -14.17
C ILE A 518 14.06 13.95 -15.34
N THR A 519 12.86 13.39 -15.15
CA THR A 519 11.76 13.51 -16.12
C THR A 519 11.07 14.87 -15.99
N ARG A 520 11.12 15.69 -17.04
CA ARG A 520 10.42 17.00 -17.10
C ARG A 520 9.02 16.82 -17.67
N ILE A 521 8.01 17.19 -16.89
CA ILE A 521 6.61 17.11 -17.33
C ILE A 521 6.10 18.48 -17.79
N LYS A 522 5.02 18.49 -18.58
CA LYS A 522 4.45 19.73 -19.13
C LYS A 522 3.49 20.42 -18.16
N GLN A 523 2.89 19.63 -17.28
CA GLN A 523 1.97 20.06 -16.23
C GLN A 523 2.70 20.95 -15.22
N SER A 524 2.09 22.08 -14.88
CA SER A 524 2.47 22.82 -13.68
C SER A 524 2.02 22.07 -12.42
N SER A 525 2.45 22.50 -11.24
CA SER A 525 1.90 22.00 -9.98
C SER A 525 0.37 22.08 -9.93
N ASP A 526 -0.22 23.20 -10.38
CA ASP A 526 -1.67 23.40 -10.36
C ASP A 526 -2.39 22.53 -11.41
N ASP A 527 -1.73 22.14 -12.49
CA ASP A 527 -2.30 21.19 -13.45
C ASP A 527 -2.24 19.74 -12.94
N LEU A 528 -1.20 19.41 -12.16
CA LEU A 528 -0.94 18.06 -11.67
C LEU A 528 -1.76 17.72 -10.42
N PHE A 529 -1.77 18.61 -9.43
CA PHE A 529 -2.33 18.37 -8.10
C PHE A 529 -3.71 18.98 -7.91
N VAL A 530 -4.51 18.40 -7.01
CA VAL A 530 -5.87 18.87 -6.68
C VAL A 530 -5.85 20.29 -6.13
N ASP A 531 -5.11 20.55 -5.05
CA ASP A 531 -5.01 21.86 -4.40
C ASP A 531 -3.67 22.02 -3.64
N PRO A 532 -2.54 22.17 -4.36
CA PRO A 532 -1.21 22.14 -3.76
C PRO A 532 -0.92 23.32 -2.83
N LEU A 533 -1.60 24.47 -3.01
CA LEU A 533 -1.46 25.63 -2.14
C LEU A 533 -2.01 25.39 -0.74
N ASN A 534 -3.06 24.58 -0.61
CA ASN A 534 -3.64 24.19 0.66
C ASN A 534 -3.12 22.83 1.17
N GLY A 535 -2.09 22.28 0.53
CA GLY A 535 -1.42 21.05 0.94
C GLY A 535 -2.10 19.77 0.46
N ASP A 536 -3.02 19.83 -0.50
CA ASP A 536 -3.61 18.66 -1.14
C ASP A 536 -2.85 18.32 -2.43
N PHE A 537 -2.00 17.30 -2.33
CA PHE A 537 -1.16 16.83 -3.44
C PHE A 537 -1.69 15.58 -4.12
N HIS A 538 -2.97 15.23 -3.94
CA HIS A 538 -3.57 14.17 -4.76
C HIS A 538 -3.43 14.52 -6.24
N ILE A 539 -3.05 13.54 -7.04
CA ILE A 539 -2.90 13.73 -8.48
C ILE A 539 -4.29 13.77 -9.12
N LYS A 540 -4.56 14.79 -9.95
CA LYS A 540 -5.85 14.93 -10.62
C LYS A 540 -6.15 13.72 -11.52
N PRO A 541 -7.36 13.13 -11.46
CA PRO A 541 -7.75 12.06 -12.38
C PRO A 541 -7.58 12.49 -13.83
N GLY A 542 -6.91 11.65 -14.63
CA GLY A 542 -6.68 11.95 -16.05
C GLY A 542 -5.60 12.99 -16.33
N ALA A 543 -4.79 13.41 -15.35
CA ALA A 543 -3.66 14.33 -15.55
C ALA A 543 -2.60 13.82 -16.55
N GLY A 544 -2.64 12.53 -16.92
CA GLY A 544 -1.69 11.93 -17.86
C GLY A 544 -0.28 11.83 -17.31
N PHE A 545 -0.15 11.71 -15.98
CA PHE A 545 1.12 11.63 -15.28
C PHE A 545 1.58 10.17 -15.13
N ALA A 546 2.74 9.84 -15.69
CA ALA A 546 3.28 8.48 -15.69
C ALA A 546 3.62 7.95 -14.28
N GLY A 547 3.94 8.84 -13.34
CA GLY A 547 4.25 8.50 -11.95
C GLY A 547 3.03 8.30 -11.05
N THR A 548 1.79 8.30 -11.58
CA THR A 548 0.58 8.15 -10.75
C THR A 548 0.63 6.85 -9.95
N GLY A 549 0.37 6.94 -8.64
CA GLY A 549 0.43 5.81 -7.71
C GLY A 549 1.82 5.24 -7.43
N ASN A 550 2.89 5.88 -7.91
CA ASN A 550 4.26 5.34 -7.81
C ASN A 550 5.33 6.39 -7.50
N ALA A 551 5.12 7.67 -7.83
CA ALA A 551 6.06 8.75 -7.59
C ALA A 551 5.50 9.76 -6.60
N GLY A 552 6.37 10.31 -5.76
CA GLY A 552 5.99 11.24 -4.70
C GLY A 552 5.65 10.52 -3.40
N ASP A 553 5.07 11.28 -2.48
CA ASP A 553 4.60 10.77 -1.20
C ASP A 553 3.35 9.87 -1.38
N PRO A 554 3.38 8.60 -0.92
CA PRO A 554 2.27 7.65 -1.09
C PRO A 554 0.96 8.05 -0.42
N ARG A 555 0.98 9.03 0.50
CA ARG A 555 -0.25 9.60 1.10
C ARG A 555 -1.21 10.15 0.04
N TRP A 556 -0.71 10.48 -1.15
CA TRP A 556 -1.46 11.15 -2.22
C TRP A 556 -1.81 10.26 -3.41
N TYR A 557 -1.59 8.95 -3.31
CA TYR A 557 -1.79 8.00 -4.41
C TYR A 557 -3.26 7.74 -4.77
#